data_AF-A0A853EMW8-F1
#
_entry.id   AF-A0A853EMW8-F1
#
_cell.length_a   1.000
_cell.length_b   1.000
_cell.length_c   1.000
_cell.angle_alpha   90.00
_cell.angle_beta   90.00
_cell.angle_gamma   90.00
#
_symmetry.space_group_name_H-M   'P 1'
#
loop_
_entity.id
_entity.type
_entity.pdbx_description
1 polymer ?
#
loop_
_entity_poly.entity_id
_entity_poly.type
_entity_poly.pdbx_seq_one_letter_code
_entity_poly.pdbx_strand_id
1 'polypeptide(L)'
;MANKKKNIKKKSQSVKRKKKNDKSKRKNKKKYIYGFLLLIIGIVIAMSIYHVFKPLPHGVSKLSSETMTDHVELLTDVTYKNGNKMQYNQEIFDKVNETIKEADDFIIMDMFLFNHYQTGDKT
;
A
#
# COMPACT_ATOMS: atom_id res chain seq x y z
N MET A 1 12.64 -16.21 -69.96
CA MET A 1 13.16 -15.70 -68.66
C MET A 1 12.31 -14.60 -67.97
N ALA A 2 11.10 -14.26 -68.42
CA ALA A 2 10.36 -13.08 -67.91
C ALA A 2 9.56 -13.27 -66.60
N ASN A 3 9.37 -14.51 -66.13
CA ASN A 3 8.41 -14.78 -65.03
C ASN A 3 9.01 -14.67 -63.62
N LYS A 4 10.34 -14.81 -63.46
CA LYS A 4 11.02 -14.79 -62.14
C LYS A 4 11.11 -13.39 -61.51
N LYS A 5 11.29 -12.34 -62.32
CA LYS A 5 11.39 -10.93 -61.84
C LYS A 5 10.07 -10.37 -61.31
N LYS A 6 8.93 -10.80 -61.88
CA LYS A 6 7.61 -10.35 -61.41
C LYS A 6 7.28 -10.88 -60.00
N ASN A 7 7.67 -12.13 -59.70
CA ASN A 7 7.42 -12.73 -58.39
C ASN A 7 8.26 -12.08 -57.26
N ILE A 8 9.51 -11.71 -57.55
CA ILE A 8 10.39 -11.03 -56.57
C ILE A 8 9.89 -9.61 -56.24
N LYS A 9 9.42 -8.84 -57.24
CA LYS A 9 8.81 -7.51 -57.03
C LYS A 9 7.48 -7.58 -56.26
N LYS A 10 6.66 -8.61 -56.49
CA LYS A 10 5.39 -8.79 -55.76
C LYS A 10 5.65 -9.13 -54.28
N LYS A 11 6.64 -9.98 -53.99
CA LYS A 11 7.04 -10.35 -52.62
C LYS A 11 7.61 -9.13 -51.86
N SER A 12 8.47 -8.31 -52.46
CA SER A 12 9.04 -7.11 -51.80
C SER A 12 8.01 -5.99 -51.56
N GLN A 13 7.05 -5.79 -52.46
CA GLN A 13 5.94 -4.85 -52.26
C GLN A 13 4.96 -5.33 -51.19
N SER A 14 4.67 -6.64 -51.11
CA SER A 14 3.79 -7.19 -50.08
C SER A 14 4.38 -7.06 -48.67
N VAL A 15 5.70 -7.26 -48.52
CA VAL A 15 6.42 -7.07 -47.25
C VAL A 15 6.47 -5.59 -46.85
N LYS A 16 6.74 -4.66 -47.77
CA LYS A 16 6.70 -3.20 -47.48
C LYS A 16 5.30 -2.69 -47.14
N ARG A 17 4.24 -3.18 -47.81
CA ARG A 17 2.84 -2.83 -47.49
C ARG A 17 2.43 -3.35 -46.10
N LYS A 18 2.79 -4.59 -45.74
CA LYS A 18 2.58 -5.11 -44.38
C LYS A 18 3.28 -4.25 -43.32
N LYS A 19 4.56 -3.88 -43.54
CA LYS A 19 5.35 -3.08 -42.58
C LYS A 19 4.83 -1.63 -42.40
N LYS A 20 4.24 -1.03 -43.44
CA LYS A 20 3.64 0.33 -43.38
C LYS A 20 2.26 0.31 -42.68
N ASN A 21 1.44 -0.72 -42.94
CA ASN A 21 0.16 -0.92 -42.26
C ASN A 21 0.32 -1.28 -40.78
N ASP A 22 1.35 -2.04 -40.39
CA ASP A 22 1.66 -2.29 -38.97
C ASP A 22 2.08 -1.01 -38.24
N LYS A 23 2.85 -0.12 -38.89
CA LYS A 23 3.24 1.17 -38.28
C LYS A 23 2.06 2.13 -38.11
N SER A 24 1.13 2.18 -39.08
CA SER A 24 -0.10 2.99 -39.01
C SER A 24 -1.07 2.44 -37.94
N LYS A 25 -1.32 1.11 -37.94
CA LYS A 25 -2.10 0.45 -36.89
C LYS A 25 -1.49 0.61 -35.50
N ARG A 26 -0.15 0.56 -35.37
CA ARG A 26 0.56 0.79 -34.10
C ARG A 26 0.44 2.23 -33.60
N LYS A 27 0.39 3.24 -34.47
CA LYS A 27 0.13 4.64 -34.08
C LYS A 27 -1.30 4.85 -33.58
N ASN A 28 -2.29 4.24 -34.21
CA ASN A 28 -3.69 4.34 -33.77
C ASN A 28 -3.93 3.54 -32.48
N LYS A 29 -3.31 2.36 -32.32
CA LYS A 29 -3.32 1.61 -31.05
C LYS A 29 -2.75 2.42 -29.89
N LYS A 30 -1.67 3.19 -30.10
CA LYS A 30 -1.14 4.09 -29.07
C LYS A 30 -2.14 5.16 -28.64
N LYS A 31 -2.94 5.73 -29.56
CA LYS A 31 -3.99 6.70 -29.22
C LYS A 31 -5.07 6.09 -28.32
N TYR A 32 -5.51 4.87 -28.61
CA TYR A 32 -6.44 4.16 -27.73
C TYR A 32 -5.82 3.81 -26.38
N ILE A 33 -4.54 3.46 -26.34
CA ILE A 33 -3.81 3.21 -25.08
C ILE A 33 -3.70 4.50 -24.25
N TYR A 34 -3.34 5.64 -24.86
CA TYR A 34 -3.30 6.92 -24.14
C TYR A 34 -4.69 7.39 -23.70
N GLY A 35 -5.73 7.16 -24.52
CA GLY A 35 -7.12 7.44 -24.14
C GLY A 35 -7.59 6.58 -22.98
N PHE A 36 -7.26 5.28 -22.98
CA PHE A 36 -7.55 4.37 -21.89
C PHE A 36 -6.77 4.73 -20.62
N LEU A 37 -5.51 5.13 -20.75
CA LEU A 37 -4.70 5.60 -19.63
C LEU A 37 -5.28 6.89 -19.01
N LEU A 38 -5.69 7.86 -19.84
CA LEU A 38 -6.36 9.07 -19.39
C LEU A 38 -7.69 8.77 -18.69
N LEU A 39 -8.46 7.81 -19.19
CA LEU A 39 -9.69 7.36 -18.54
C LEU A 39 -9.41 6.79 -17.14
N ILE A 40 -8.40 5.92 -17.00
CA ILE A 40 -8.01 5.37 -15.70
C ILE A 40 -7.58 6.50 -14.76
N ILE A 41 -6.73 7.42 -15.22
CA ILE A 41 -6.28 8.57 -14.43
C ILE A 41 -7.49 9.41 -13.99
N GLY A 42 -8.45 9.66 -14.88
CA GLY A 42 -9.68 10.39 -14.56
C GLY A 42 -10.52 9.69 -13.49
N ILE A 43 -10.65 8.36 -13.56
CA ILE A 43 -11.36 7.56 -12.55
C ILE A 43 -10.65 7.63 -11.20
N VAL A 44 -9.31 7.49 -11.19
CA VAL A 44 -8.51 7.59 -9.95
C VAL A 44 -8.67 8.97 -9.33
N ILE A 45 -8.58 10.05 -10.12
CA ILE A 45 -8.77 11.42 -9.61
C ILE A 45 -10.18 11.60 -9.04
N ALA A 46 -11.22 11.15 -9.76
CA ALA A 46 -12.61 11.25 -9.31
C ALA A 46 -12.84 10.46 -8.01
N MET A 47 -12.30 9.24 -7.92
CA MET A 47 -12.34 8.44 -6.70
C MET A 47 -11.58 9.09 -5.55
N SER A 48 -10.39 9.63 -5.78
CA SER A 48 -9.60 10.33 -4.76
C SER A 48 -10.35 11.54 -4.22
N ILE A 49 -10.92 12.37 -5.09
CA ILE A 49 -11.77 13.51 -4.70
C ILE A 49 -12.94 13.00 -3.84
N TYR A 50 -13.67 11.98 -4.30
CA TYR A 50 -14.79 11.42 -3.55
C TYR A 50 -14.39 10.89 -2.17
N HIS A 51 -13.27 10.17 -2.05
CA HIS A 51 -12.83 9.60 -0.78
C HIS A 51 -12.25 10.65 0.18
N VAL A 52 -11.65 11.73 -0.34
CA VAL A 52 -11.12 12.84 0.47
C VAL A 52 -12.26 13.72 1.01
N PHE A 53 -13.28 14.00 0.20
CA PHE A 53 -14.39 14.87 0.60
C PHE A 53 -15.55 14.13 1.27
N LYS A 54 -15.53 12.80 1.33
CA LYS A 54 -16.55 12.04 2.05
C LYS A 54 -16.57 12.52 3.50
N PRO A 55 -17.70 13.07 3.98
CA PRO A 55 -17.78 13.52 5.36
C PRO A 55 -17.55 12.32 6.27
N LEU A 56 -16.79 12.55 7.33
CA LEU A 56 -16.63 11.57 8.39
C LEU A 56 -18.02 11.19 8.91
N PRO A 57 -18.34 9.90 9.04
CA PRO A 57 -19.63 9.49 9.58
C PRO A 57 -19.82 10.11 10.97
N HIS A 58 -21.05 10.52 11.27
CA HIS A 58 -21.36 11.15 12.56
C HIS A 58 -20.92 10.24 13.71
N GLY A 59 -20.21 10.81 14.69
CA GLY A 59 -19.79 10.10 15.90
C GLY A 59 -18.36 9.57 15.93
N VAL A 60 -17.57 9.66 14.83
CA VAL A 60 -16.16 9.20 14.85
C VAL A 60 -15.17 10.22 15.41
N SER A 61 -15.45 11.51 15.25
CA SER A 61 -14.63 12.59 15.80
C SER A 61 -15.33 13.16 17.02
N LYS A 62 -15.08 12.55 18.18
CA LYS A 62 -15.58 13.02 19.46
C LYS A 62 -14.37 13.48 20.28
N LEU A 63 -14.23 14.79 20.45
CA LEU A 63 -13.28 15.32 21.42
C LEU A 63 -13.87 15.06 22.82
N SER A 64 -13.19 14.25 23.62
CA SER A 64 -13.55 14.09 25.02
C SER A 64 -13.11 15.31 25.81
N SER A 65 -13.87 15.69 26.84
CA SER A 65 -13.37 16.61 27.85
C SER A 65 -12.23 15.96 28.64
N GLU A 66 -11.34 16.78 29.18
CA GLU A 66 -10.31 16.32 30.09
C GLU A 66 -10.96 15.59 31.27
N THR A 67 -10.52 14.37 31.54
CA THR A 67 -11.02 13.54 32.63
C THR A 67 -9.85 13.23 33.54
N MET A 68 -9.97 13.59 34.82
CA MET A 68 -8.95 13.28 35.81
C MET A 68 -9.07 11.81 36.21
N THR A 69 -7.95 11.12 36.35
CA THR A 69 -7.88 9.77 36.93
C THR A 69 -6.71 9.71 37.89
N ASP A 70 -6.97 9.14 39.07
CA ASP A 70 -5.94 8.87 40.07
C ASP A 70 -5.29 7.49 39.87
N HIS A 71 -5.79 6.71 38.90
CA HIS A 71 -5.39 5.32 38.65
C HIS A 71 -4.65 5.22 37.33
N VAL A 72 -3.35 5.56 37.34
CA VAL A 72 -2.46 5.38 36.21
C VAL A 72 -1.39 4.36 36.60
N GLU A 73 -1.33 3.26 35.84
CA GLU A 73 -0.34 2.21 36.01
C GLU A 73 0.61 2.21 34.80
N LEU A 74 1.92 2.18 35.07
CA LEU A 74 2.94 2.05 34.04
C LEU A 74 3.38 0.59 33.96
N LEU A 75 2.99 -0.08 32.88
CA LEU A 75 3.39 -1.46 32.61
C LEU A 75 4.71 -1.47 31.84
N THR A 76 5.64 -2.30 32.27
CA THR A 76 6.95 -2.40 31.60
C THR A 76 7.42 -3.84 31.47
N ASP A 77 8.12 -4.11 30.38
CA ASP A 77 8.84 -5.36 30.21
C ASP A 77 10.33 -5.10 30.45
N VAL A 78 10.89 -5.70 31.49
CA VAL A 78 12.29 -5.52 31.87
C VAL A 78 13.03 -6.84 31.90
N THR A 79 14.22 -6.85 31.31
CA THR A 79 15.15 -7.98 31.36
C THR A 79 16.45 -7.50 31.99
N TYR A 80 16.85 -8.13 33.10
CA TYR A 80 18.05 -7.74 33.82
C TYR A 80 18.75 -8.95 34.44
N LYS A 81 20.04 -8.78 34.74
CA LYS A 81 20.83 -9.80 35.41
C LYS A 81 20.74 -9.61 36.92
N ASN A 82 20.34 -10.65 37.64
CA ASN A 82 20.35 -10.69 39.10
C ASN A 82 21.31 -11.79 39.56
N GLY A 83 22.53 -11.40 39.94
CA GLY A 83 23.62 -12.33 40.24
C GLY A 83 24.00 -13.16 39.00
N ASN A 84 23.96 -14.48 39.13
CA ASN A 84 24.25 -15.41 38.02
C ASN A 84 23.01 -15.82 37.21
N LYS A 85 21.83 -15.25 37.49
CA LYS A 85 20.58 -15.58 36.80
C LYS A 85 20.07 -14.38 36.03
N MET A 86 19.55 -14.62 34.82
CA MET A 86 18.78 -13.63 34.08
C MET A 86 17.34 -13.63 34.62
N GLN A 87 16.80 -12.44 34.83
CA GLN A 87 15.40 -12.20 35.21
C GLN A 87 14.69 -11.55 34.04
N TYR A 88 13.44 -11.98 33.81
CA TYR A 88 12.58 -11.49 32.74
C TYR A 88 11.22 -11.19 33.37
N ASN A 89 10.85 -9.92 33.42
CA ASN A 89 9.52 -9.49 33.84
C ASN A 89 8.79 -9.00 32.59
N GLN A 90 7.63 -9.58 32.29
CA GLN A 90 6.79 -9.24 31.15
C GLN A 90 5.38 -8.92 31.65
N GLU A 91 5.07 -7.64 31.84
CA GLU A 91 3.80 -7.19 32.40
C GLU A 91 2.81 -6.80 31.30
N ILE A 92 3.32 -6.31 30.15
CA ILE A 92 2.50 -5.73 29.09
C ILE A 92 1.58 -6.79 28.49
N PHE A 93 2.13 -7.92 28.06
CA PHE A 93 1.34 -8.99 27.44
C PHE A 93 0.43 -9.71 28.43
N ASP A 94 0.85 -9.83 29.69
CA ASP A 94 0.00 -10.40 30.74
C ASP A 94 -1.24 -9.54 30.97
N LYS A 95 -1.07 -8.21 31.08
CA LYS A 95 -2.19 -7.28 31.22
C LYS A 95 -3.07 -7.22 29.98
N VAL A 96 -2.49 -7.31 28.78
CA VAL A 96 -3.25 -7.43 27.53
C VAL A 96 -4.14 -8.66 27.55
N ASN A 97 -3.60 -9.82 27.94
CA ASN A 97 -4.35 -11.07 28.00
C ASN A 97 -5.44 -11.05 29.07
N GLU A 98 -5.19 -10.43 30.23
CA GLU A 98 -6.19 -10.19 31.27
C GLU A 98 -7.32 -9.31 30.74
N THR A 99 -6.98 -8.16 30.15
CA THR A 99 -7.95 -7.23 29.56
C THR A 99 -8.80 -7.91 28.49
N ILE A 100 -8.22 -8.82 27.69
CA ILE A 100 -8.97 -9.59 26.69
C ILE A 100 -9.98 -10.53 27.34
N LYS A 101 -9.65 -11.15 28.48
CA LYS A 101 -10.55 -12.05 29.20
C LYS A 101 -11.66 -11.32 29.93
N GLU A 102 -11.39 -10.11 30.42
CA GLU A 102 -12.34 -9.28 31.16
C GLU A 102 -13.27 -8.45 30.27
N ALA A 103 -12.98 -8.35 28.97
CA ALA A 103 -13.80 -7.56 28.06
C ALA A 103 -15.17 -8.21 27.80
N ASP A 104 -16.25 -7.47 28.08
CA ASP A 104 -17.62 -7.93 27.89
C ASP A 104 -18.08 -7.87 26.42
N ASP A 105 -17.79 -6.77 25.72
CA ASP A 105 -18.34 -6.50 24.38
C ASP A 105 -17.29 -6.44 23.26
N PHE A 106 -16.41 -5.42 23.29
CA PHE A 106 -15.40 -5.21 22.26
C PHE A 106 -14.15 -4.54 22.81
N ILE A 107 -13.02 -4.78 22.14
CA ILE A 107 -11.71 -4.23 22.49
C ILE A 107 -11.22 -3.39 21.33
N ILE A 108 -10.82 -2.15 21.62
CA ILE A 108 -10.05 -1.31 20.70
C ILE A 108 -8.63 -1.26 21.25
N MET A 109 -7.68 -1.75 20.46
CA MET A 109 -6.28 -1.87 20.87
C MET A 109 -5.38 -1.39 19.74
N ASP A 110 -4.54 -0.40 20.05
CA ASP A 110 -3.48 0.09 19.16
C ASP A 110 -2.12 -0.32 19.74
N MET A 111 -1.32 -1.04 18.95
CA MET A 111 0.04 -1.43 19.32
C MET A 111 1.04 -0.79 18.35
N PHE A 112 1.99 -0.05 18.89
CA PHE A 112 3.05 0.58 18.11
C PHE A 112 4.37 -0.13 18.37
N LEU A 113 5.02 -0.58 17.29
CA LEU A 113 6.37 -1.12 17.36
C LEU A 113 7.38 0.02 17.21
N PHE A 114 8.06 0.36 18.30
CA PHE A 114 9.17 1.30 18.29
C PHE A 114 10.50 0.54 18.19
N ASN A 115 11.01 0.40 16.98
CA ASN A 115 12.38 -0.07 16.78
C ASN A 115 13.33 1.13 16.71
N HIS A 116 14.49 1.01 17.35
CA HIS A 116 15.58 1.93 17.11
C HIS A 116 16.09 1.71 15.67
N TYR A 117 15.85 2.68 14.78
CA TYR A 117 16.52 2.73 13.48
C TYR A 117 18.01 2.93 13.73
N GLN A 118 18.78 1.84 13.75
CA GLN A 118 20.22 1.94 13.59
C GLN A 118 20.47 2.24 12.12
N THR A 119 20.60 3.53 11.78
CA THR A 119 21.26 3.92 10.53
C THR A 119 22.62 3.26 10.60
N GLY A 120 22.82 2.23 9.76
CA GLY A 120 24.10 1.54 9.68
C GLY A 120 25.15 2.56 9.29
N ASP A 121 25.91 3.03 10.27
CA ASP A 121 27.13 3.76 10.02
C ASP A 121 28.01 2.83 9.19
N LYS A 122 28.09 3.15 7.91
CA LYS A 122 29.15 2.67 7.04
C LYS A 122 30.38 3.49 7.42
N THR A 123 31.06 3.08 8.48
CA THR A 123 32.47 3.42 8.67
C THR A 123 33.30 2.69 7.64
#